data_AF-A0A6B9TCP2-F1
#
_entry.id   AF-A0A6B9TCP2-F1
#
_cell.length_a   1.000
_cell.length_b   1.000
_cell.length_c   1.000
_cell.angle_alpha   90.00
_cell.angle_beta   90.00
_cell.angle_gamma   90.00
#
_symmetry.space_group_name_H-M   'P 1'
#
loop_
_entity.id
_entity.type
_entity.pdbx_description
1 polymer ?
#
loop_
_entity_poly.entity_id
_entity_poly.type
_entity_poly.pdbx_seq_one_letter_code
_entity_poly.pdbx_strand_id
1 'polypeptide(L)' 'MAMNHFREIGARSILIYTDDDCGYGLYDRLGARCLTSTDVRLANEDLHMMLYHYIVK' A
#
# COMPACT_ATOMS: atom_id res chain seq x y z
N MET A 1 7.82 10.63 10.65
CA MET A 1 6.84 9.91 9.80
C MET A 1 7.56 8.74 9.13
N ALA A 2 6.89 7.59 8.99
CA ALA A 2 7.48 6.33 8.47
C ALA A 2 8.31 6.49 7.18
N MET A 3 7.92 7.41 6.29
CA MET A 3 8.64 7.73 5.05
C MET A 3 10.08 8.18 5.27
N ASN A 4 10.36 9.01 6.29
CA ASN A 4 11.72 9.45 6.60
C ASN A 4 12.57 8.29 7.10
N HIS A 5 11.98 7.39 7.90
CA HIS A 5 12.67 6.21 8.37
C HIS A 5 13.09 5.29 7.22
N PHE A 6 12.21 5.06 6.22
CA PHE A 6 12.56 4.27 5.04
C PHE A 6 13.70 4.88 4.23
N ARG A 7 13.73 6.21 4.11
CA ARG A 7 14.84 6.93 3.48
C ARG A 7 16.14 6.78 4.27
N GLU A 8 16.08 6.91 5.60
CA GLU A 8 17.24 6.79 6.50
C GLU A 8 17.88 5.40 6.43
N ILE A 9 17.09 4.33 6.30
CA ILE A 9 17.60 2.96 6.14
C ILE A 9 18.01 2.63 4.69
N GLY A 10 17.94 3.59 3.77
CA GLY A 10 18.35 3.42 2.37
C GLY A 10 17.37 2.64 1.50
N ALA A 11 16.10 2.53 1.88
CA ALA A 11 15.10 1.88 1.06
C ALA A 11 14.80 2.72 -0.20
N ARG A 12 14.81 2.08 -1.38
CA ARG A 12 14.49 2.72 -2.66
C ARG A 12 12.99 2.73 -2.96
N SER A 13 12.28 1.72 -2.48
CA SER A 13 10.84 1.58 -2.68
C SER A 13 10.22 0.72 -1.59
N ILE A 14 8.91 0.85 -1.42
CA ILE A 14 8.10 0.12 -0.45
C ILE A 14 6.97 -0.58 -1.20
N LEU A 15 6.70 -1.83 -0.82
CA LEU A 15 5.49 -2.56 -1.21
C LEU A 15 4.49 -2.52 -0.05
N ILE A 16 3.25 -2.16 -0.35
CA ILE A 16 2.19 -1.97 0.64
C ILE A 16 1.03 -2.86 0.23
N TYR A 17 0.69 -3.83 1.05
CA TYR A 17 -0.50 -4.66 0.87
C TYR A 17 -1.57 -4.20 1.87
N THR A 18 -2.73 -3.81 1.36
CA THR A 18 -3.78 -3.13 2.15
C THR A 18 -5.15 -3.49 1.60
N ASP A 19 -6.17 -3.44 2.44
CA ASP A 19 -7.57 -3.43 1.99
C ASP A 19 -8.01 -2.01 1.58
N ASP A 20 -9.21 -1.92 1.01
CA ASP A 20 -9.89 -0.68 0.62
C ASP A 20 -10.44 0.12 1.82
N ASP A 21 -10.73 -0.56 2.93
CA ASP A 21 -11.18 0.06 4.18
C ASP A 21 -10.11 0.92 4.87
N CYS A 22 -8.83 0.56 4.74
CA CYS A 22 -7.70 1.33 5.30
C CYS A 22 -7.38 2.64 4.54
N GLY A 23 -8.25 3.07 3.63
CA GLY A 23 -8.19 4.38 2.99
C GLY A 23 -8.02 4.28 1.48
N TYR A 24 -9.09 3.89 0.79
CA TYR A 24 -9.19 3.94 -0.65
C TYR A 24 -8.65 5.27 -1.23
N GLY A 25 -7.68 5.18 -2.13
CA GLY A 25 -7.07 6.34 -2.78
C GLY A 25 -5.98 7.07 -1.97
N LEU A 26 -5.68 6.68 -0.72
CA LEU A 26 -4.59 7.30 0.05
C LEU A 26 -3.25 7.10 -0.66
N TYR A 27 -2.94 5.86 -1.04
CA TYR A 27 -1.67 5.51 -1.65
C TYR A 27 -1.55 6.07 -3.08
N ASP A 28 -2.65 6.14 -3.83
CA ASP A 28 -2.71 6.82 -5.12
C ASP A 28 -2.38 8.31 -4.99
N ARG A 29 -2.94 9.00 -3.98
CA ARG A 29 -2.63 10.42 -3.69
C ARG A 29 -1.18 10.65 -3.29
N LEU A 30 -0.54 9.67 -2.64
CA LEU A 30 0.89 9.70 -2.35
C LEU A 30 1.75 9.43 -3.59
N GLY A 31 1.14 9.04 -4.71
CA GLY A 31 1.83 8.72 -5.97
C GLY A 31 2.36 7.28 -6.01
N ALA A 32 1.83 6.38 -5.17
CA ALA A 32 2.09 4.96 -5.29
C ALA A 32 1.32 4.38 -6.50
N ARG A 33 1.85 3.32 -7.11
CA ARG A 33 1.22 2.60 -8.21
C ARG A 33 0.58 1.32 -7.70
N CYS A 34 -0.73 1.13 -7.93
CA CYS A 34 -1.37 -0.15 -7.72
C CYS A 34 -0.82 -1.17 -8.74
N LEU A 35 -0.26 -2.28 -8.26
CA LEU A 35 0.30 -3.35 -9.08
C LEU A 35 -0.73 -4.44 -9.38
N THR A 36 -1.55 -4.79 -8.39
CA THR A 36 -2.59 -5.81 -8.50
C THR A 36 -3.62 -5.59 -7.41
N SER A 37 -4.83 -6.09 -7.64
CA SER A 37 -5.85 -6.25 -6.60
C SER A 37 -6.49 -7.63 -6.67
N THR A 38 -7.07 -8.08 -5.56
CA THR A 38 -7.77 -9.36 -5.45
C THR A 38 -8.81 -9.29 -4.35
N ASP A 39 -9.94 -9.94 -4.59
CA ASP A 39 -10.95 -10.14 -3.54
C ASP A 39 -10.58 -11.39 -2.72
N VAL A 40 -10.68 -11.28 -1.39
CA VAL A 40 -10.43 -12.39 -0.47
C VAL A 40 -11.49 -12.43 0.63
N ARG A 41 -11.77 -13.64 1.13
CA ARG A 41 -12.56 -13.81 2.37
C ARG A 41 -11.60 -14.00 3.55
N LEU A 42 -11.60 -13.06 4.49
CA LEU A 42 -10.79 -13.12 5.71
C LEU A 42 -11.69 -12.92 6.93
N ALA A 43 -11.62 -13.81 7.92
CA ALA A 43 -12.38 -13.71 9.17
C ALA A 43 -13.91 -13.44 9.01
N ASN A 44 -14.52 -14.01 7.96
CA ASN A 44 -15.92 -13.83 7.54
C ASN A 44 -16.25 -12.52 6.79
N GLU A 45 -15.27 -11.67 6.52
CA GLU A 45 -15.43 -10.44 5.74
C GLU A 45 -14.90 -10.65 4.32
N ASP A 46 -15.63 -10.13 3.33
CA ASP A 46 -15.15 -10.04 1.95
C ASP A 46 -14.37 -8.72 1.84
N LEU A 47 -13.07 -8.82 1.59
CA LEU A 47 -12.16 -7.67 1.51
C LEU A 47 -11.61 -7.53 0.09
N HIS A 48 -11.56 -6.29 -0.41
CA HIS A 48 -10.83 -5.97 -1.63
C HIS A 48 -9.40 -5.60 -1.27
N MET A 49 -8.45 -6.47 -1.58
CA MET A 49 -7.03 -6.26 -1.26
C MET A 49 -6.29 -5.67 -2.45
N MET A 50 -5.36 -4.75 -2.20
CA MET A 50 -4.50 -4.15 -3.21
C MET A 50 -3.02 -4.18 -2.80
N LEU A 51 -2.15 -4.37 -3.77
CA LEU A 51 -0.70 -4.23 -3.62
C LEU A 51 -0.23 -2.94 -4.31
N TYR A 52 0.31 -2.01 -3.54
CA TYR A 52 0.91 -0.77 -4.04
C TYR A 52 2.43 -0.82 -4.03
N HIS A 53 3.02 -0.15 -5.02
CA HIS A 53 4.44 0.14 -5.09
C HIS A 53 4.68 1.64 -4.97
N TYR A 54 5.40 2.05 -3.93
CA TYR A 54 5.76 3.45 -3.69
C TYR A 54 7.27 3.63 -3.83
N ILE A 55 7.69 4.62 -4.61
CA ILE A 55 9.10 5.03 -4.73
C ILE A 55 9.42 6.03 -3.61
N VAL A 56 10.44 5.71 -2.80
CA VAL A 56 10.88 6.59 -1.72
C VAL A 56 11.57 7.80 -2.35
N LYS A 57 10.92 8.97 -2.24
CA LYS A 57 11.50 10.28 -2.59
C LYS A 57 12.47 10.73 -1.52
#